data_AF-X1FRR4-F1
#
_entry.id   AF-X1FRR4-F1
#
_cell.length_a   1.000
_cell.length_b   1.000
_cell.length_c   1.000
_cell.angle_alpha   90.00
_cell.angle_beta   90.00
_cell.angle_gamma   90.00
#
_symmetry.space_group_name_H-M   'P 1'
#
loop_
_entity.id
_entity.type
_entity.pdbx_description
1 polymer ?
#
loop_
_entity_poly.entity_id
_entity_poly.type
_entity_poly.pdbx_seq_one_letter_code
_entity_poly.pdbx_strand_id
1 'polypeptide(L)'
;MATLDLFGEAKVEIETPEPKVAVRLGKREARVPLRKQRREAIAQLVDILADLEGKDIHIGSYDAGGRHFWLDNLKLPKLQLDWHPTRYGHDPNYIPSVIVLWGSRGACVRIFTDYLVAVRTQEYQGYWHYLLDFHNGFWESPIDNYRAHYACLHITRFKD
;
A
#
# COMPACT_ATOMS: atom_id res chain seq x y z
N MET A 1 32.98 -26.65 -37.93
CA MET A 1 32.25 -25.39 -37.69
C MET A 1 31.23 -25.66 -36.58
N ALA A 2 31.65 -25.47 -35.33
CA ALA A 2 30.81 -25.64 -34.16
C ALA A 2 30.43 -24.26 -33.64
N THR A 3 29.24 -23.82 -34.01
CA THR A 3 28.61 -22.58 -33.52
C THR A 3 27.14 -22.92 -33.42
N LEU A 4 26.69 -23.30 -32.22
CA LEU A 4 25.30 -23.30 -31.71
C LEU A 4 25.26 -24.17 -30.44
N ASP A 5 25.91 -23.73 -29.37
CA ASP A 5 25.56 -24.26 -28.04
C ASP A 5 25.85 -23.26 -26.90
N LEU A 6 25.48 -22.00 -27.11
CA LEU A 6 25.70 -20.94 -26.10
C LEU A 6 24.53 -20.81 -25.10
N PHE A 7 23.51 -21.67 -25.18
CA PHE A 7 22.29 -21.58 -24.35
C PHE A 7 21.91 -22.89 -23.64
N GLY A 8 22.80 -23.89 -23.64
CA GLY A 8 22.53 -25.22 -23.09
C GLY A 8 22.46 -25.31 -21.56
N GLU A 9 23.00 -24.35 -20.80
CA GLU A 9 23.18 -24.51 -19.34
C GLU A 9 22.89 -23.26 -18.49
N ALA A 10 21.99 -22.40 -18.94
CA ALA A 10 21.39 -21.39 -18.07
C ALA A 10 19.88 -21.57 -18.09
N LYS A 11 19.35 -22.36 -17.14
CA LYS A 11 17.95 -22.24 -16.71
C LYS A 11 17.79 -20.86 -16.08
N VAL A 12 17.73 -19.83 -16.92
CA VAL A 12 17.21 -18.53 -16.52
C VAL A 12 15.74 -18.80 -16.25
N GLU A 13 15.35 -18.80 -14.98
CA GLU A 13 13.94 -18.81 -14.59
C GLU A 13 13.30 -17.59 -15.24
N ILE A 14 12.58 -17.82 -16.34
CA ILE A 14 11.82 -16.78 -17.02
C ILE A 14 10.72 -16.40 -16.04
N GLU A 15 10.89 -15.26 -15.36
CA GLU A 15 9.92 -14.74 -14.41
C GLU A 15 8.55 -14.65 -15.11
N THR A 16 7.61 -15.49 -14.68
CA THR A 16 6.28 -15.55 -15.29
C THR A 16 5.62 -14.16 -15.19
N PRO A 17 5.10 -13.59 -16.29
CA PRO A 17 4.55 -12.25 -16.25
C PRO A 17 3.40 -12.18 -15.22
N GLU A 18 3.48 -11.21 -14.32
CA GLU A 18 2.45 -11.05 -13.30
C GLU A 18 1.05 -10.81 -13.93
N PRO A 19 -0.01 -11.39 -13.34
CA PRO A 19 -1.36 -11.21 -13.85
C PRO A 19 -1.76 -9.73 -13.76
N LYS A 20 -2.21 -9.19 -14.89
CA LYS A 20 -2.74 -7.82 -14.98
C LYS A 20 -4.24 -7.83 -14.70
N VAL A 21 -4.70 -6.82 -13.97
CA VAL A 21 -6.12 -6.62 -13.65
C VAL A 21 -6.76 -5.72 -14.69
N ALA A 22 -7.96 -6.07 -15.15
CA ALA A 22 -8.74 -5.25 -16.06
C ALA A 22 -9.42 -4.12 -15.28
N VAL A 23 -9.18 -2.89 -15.69
CA VAL A 23 -9.85 -1.68 -15.18
C VAL A 23 -10.68 -1.10 -16.31
N ARG A 24 -11.94 -0.74 -16.04
CA ARG A 24 -12.86 -0.19 -17.03
C ARG A 24 -13.16 1.27 -16.76
N LEU A 25 -13.32 2.04 -17.83
CA LEU A 25 -13.81 3.42 -17.80
C LEU A 25 -14.83 3.58 -18.92
N GLY A 26 -16.11 3.51 -18.56
CA GLY A 26 -17.20 3.39 -19.52
C GLY A 26 -17.01 2.18 -20.44
N LYS A 27 -16.84 2.42 -21.74
CA LYS A 27 -16.62 1.36 -22.75
C LYS A 27 -15.15 0.98 -22.94
N ARG A 28 -14.21 1.69 -22.31
CA ARG A 28 -12.76 1.44 -22.46
C ARG A 28 -12.29 0.49 -21.37
N GLU A 29 -11.38 -0.41 -21.72
CA GLU A 29 -10.73 -1.35 -20.79
C GLU A 29 -9.21 -1.24 -20.91
N ALA A 30 -8.52 -1.20 -19.77
CA ALA A 30 -7.07 -1.21 -19.68
C ALA A 30 -6.61 -2.33 -18.74
N ARG A 31 -5.44 -2.92 -19.02
CA ARG A 31 -4.83 -3.97 -18.17
C ARG A 31 -3.68 -3.39 -17.37
N VAL A 32 -3.85 -3.28 -16.06
CA VAL A 32 -2.90 -2.65 -15.14
C VAL A 32 -2.22 -3.70 -14.26
N PRO A 33 -0.89 -3.64 -14.04
CA PRO A 33 -0.19 -4.57 -13.15
C PRO A 33 -0.36 -4.16 -11.67
N LEU A 34 -1.58 -4.27 -11.13
CA LEU A 34 -1.88 -3.84 -9.76
C LEU A 34 -1.07 -4.58 -8.69
N ARG A 35 -0.77 -5.86 -8.92
CA ARG A 35 0.05 -6.65 -7.98
C ARG A 35 1.46 -6.07 -7.82
N LYS A 36 2.09 -5.69 -8.93
CA LYS A 36 3.40 -5.05 -8.94
C LYS A 36 3.37 -3.70 -8.22
N GLN A 37 2.43 -2.83 -8.59
CA GLN A 37 2.25 -1.51 -7.95
C GLN A 37 2.04 -1.65 -6.44
N ARG A 38 1.20 -2.60 -6.03
CA ARG A 38 0.94 -2.91 -4.63
C ARG A 38 2.20 -3.36 -3.90
N ARG A 39 3.00 -4.24 -4.49
CA ARG A 39 4.27 -4.70 -3.89
C ARG A 39 5.23 -3.54 -3.66
N GLU A 40 5.42 -2.71 -4.68
CA GLU A 40 6.33 -1.55 -4.61
C GLU A 40 5.86 -0.53 -3.57
N ALA A 41 4.56 -0.20 -3.57
CA ALA A 41 3.98 0.74 -2.61
C ALA A 41 4.05 0.21 -1.17
N ILE A 42 3.83 -1.09 -0.96
CA ILE A 42 3.92 -1.70 0.38
C ILE A 42 5.37 -1.75 0.86
N ALA A 43 6.34 -2.08 0.00
CA ALA A 43 7.75 -2.07 0.37
C ALA A 43 8.16 -0.67 0.88
N GLN A 44 7.82 0.37 0.11
CA GLN A 44 8.05 1.76 0.52
C GLN A 44 7.32 2.11 1.83
N LEU A 45 6.08 1.66 2.01
CA LEU A 45 5.32 1.88 3.23
C LEU A 45 5.97 1.23 4.45
N VAL A 46 6.45 0.00 4.31
CA VAL A 46 7.09 -0.75 5.39
C VAL A 46 8.35 -0.01 5.87
N ASP A 47 9.18 0.47 4.96
CA ASP A 47 10.39 1.23 5.29
C ASP A 47 10.03 2.51 6.06
N ILE A 48 9.02 3.26 5.59
CA ILE A 48 8.53 4.46 6.27
C ILE A 48 7.99 4.13 7.67
N LEU A 49 7.20 3.05 7.79
CA LEU A 49 6.59 2.69 9.06
C LEU A 49 7.65 2.24 10.08
N ALA A 50 8.67 1.50 9.66
CA ALA A 50 9.79 1.11 10.51
C ALA A 50 10.48 2.34 11.12
N ASP A 51 10.67 3.41 10.33
CA ASP A 51 11.21 4.68 10.82
C ASP A 51 10.27 5.41 11.79
N LEU A 52 8.97 5.15 11.72
CA LEU A 52 7.95 5.78 12.58
C LEU A 52 7.67 4.97 13.85
N GLU A 53 8.13 3.73 13.96
CA GLU A 53 7.88 2.88 15.12
C GLU A 53 8.42 3.52 16.41
N GLY A 54 7.62 3.45 17.47
CA GLY A 54 7.88 4.10 18.75
C GLY A 54 7.62 5.60 18.81
N LYS A 55 7.37 6.27 17.67
CA LYS A 55 7.11 7.72 17.60
C LYS A 55 5.62 8.04 17.66
N ASP A 56 5.31 9.30 17.97
CA ASP A 56 3.95 9.82 17.88
C ASP A 56 3.64 10.19 16.42
N ILE A 57 2.56 9.65 15.88
CA ILE A 57 2.08 9.97 14.53
C ILE A 57 0.66 10.52 14.59
N HIS A 58 0.24 11.18 13.52
CA HIS A 58 -1.14 11.60 13.31
C HIS A 58 -1.67 10.95 12.05
N ILE A 59 -2.93 10.55 12.08
CA ILE A 59 -3.61 9.90 10.97
C ILE A 59 -4.77 10.79 10.54
N GLY A 60 -4.92 10.98 9.24
CA GLY A 60 -6.18 11.40 8.66
C GLY A 60 -6.55 10.54 7.47
N SER A 61 -7.83 10.49 7.15
CA SER A 61 -8.34 9.72 6.03
C SER A 61 -9.46 10.46 5.33
N TYR A 62 -9.40 10.38 4.01
CA TYR A 62 -10.43 10.86 3.12
C TYR A 62 -10.81 9.74 2.15
N ASP A 63 -12.09 9.43 2.08
CA ASP A 63 -12.63 8.43 1.17
C ASP A 63 -13.56 9.14 0.20
N ALA A 64 -13.25 9.10 -1.09
CA ALA A 64 -14.06 9.74 -2.12
C ALA A 64 -15.42 9.03 -2.30
N GLY A 65 -15.64 7.88 -1.65
CA GLY A 65 -16.86 7.09 -1.68
C GLY A 65 -18.05 7.60 -0.86
N GLY A 66 -18.01 8.83 -0.34
CA GLY A 66 -19.20 9.48 0.23
C GLY A 66 -19.50 9.16 1.69
N ARG A 67 -18.47 9.14 2.55
CA ARG A 67 -18.69 9.08 4.01
C ARG A 67 -19.21 10.43 4.52
N HIS A 68 -20.11 10.39 5.51
CA HIS A 68 -20.63 11.60 6.17
C HIS A 68 -19.63 12.32 7.09
N PHE A 69 -18.43 11.75 7.28
CA PHE A 69 -17.40 12.30 8.13
C PHE A 69 -16.01 11.97 7.57
N TRP A 70 -15.06 12.85 7.84
CA TRP A 70 -13.64 12.64 7.62
C TRP A 70 -12.92 12.44 8.95
N LEU A 71 -11.74 11.84 8.92
CA LEU A 71 -10.84 11.83 10.07
C LEU A 71 -9.65 12.69 9.71
N ASP A 72 -9.25 13.58 10.61
CA ASP A 72 -8.05 14.38 10.44
C ASP A 72 -7.31 14.54 11.76
N ASN A 73 -5.99 14.58 11.69
CA ASN A 73 -5.07 14.76 12.81
C ASN A 73 -5.35 13.87 14.05
N LEU A 74 -5.80 12.62 13.82
CA LEU A 74 -6.00 11.65 14.89
C LEU A 74 -4.62 11.17 15.40
N LYS A 75 -4.26 11.57 16.61
CA LYS A 75 -2.98 11.19 17.22
C LYS A 75 -2.95 9.71 17.62
N LEU A 76 -1.95 8.98 17.14
CA LEU A 76 -1.54 7.66 17.64
C LEU A 76 -0.19 7.82 18.37
N PRO A 77 -0.18 7.87 19.71
CA PRO A 77 1.05 8.00 20.47
C PRO A 77 1.78 6.67 20.57
N LYS A 78 3.12 6.72 20.56
CA LYS A 78 4.03 5.56 20.65
C LYS A 78 3.61 4.42 19.72
N LEU A 79 3.68 4.68 18.42
CA LEU A 79 3.28 3.74 17.38
C LEU A 79 3.91 2.35 17.60
N GLN A 80 3.11 1.30 17.53
CA GLN A 80 3.59 -0.08 17.43
C GLN A 80 3.04 -0.71 16.15
N LEU A 81 3.85 -1.52 15.49
CA LEU A 81 3.48 -2.14 14.21
C LEU A 81 3.12 -3.61 14.40
N ASP A 82 2.07 -4.04 13.69
CA ASP A 82 1.71 -5.44 13.58
C ASP A 82 1.21 -5.75 12.15
N TRP A 83 1.34 -7.01 11.73
CA TRP A 83 1.21 -7.43 10.33
C TRP A 83 0.41 -8.72 10.23
N HIS A 84 -0.51 -8.80 9.26
CA HIS A 84 -1.34 -9.99 9.04
C HIS A 84 -1.32 -10.51 7.60
N PRO A 85 -1.21 -11.84 7.39
CA PRO A 85 -0.99 -12.90 8.38
C PRO A 85 0.38 -12.89 9.06
N THR A 86 0.41 -12.91 10.39
CA THR A 86 1.63 -12.89 11.23
C THR A 86 2.56 -14.09 10.94
N ARG A 87 1.98 -15.21 10.49
CA ARG A 87 2.70 -16.45 10.17
C ARG A 87 3.75 -16.32 9.04
N TYR A 88 3.73 -15.23 8.27
CA TYR A 88 4.65 -14.98 7.16
C TYR A 88 5.62 -13.81 7.42
N GLY A 89 5.71 -13.31 8.66
CA GLY A 89 6.55 -12.14 8.98
C GLY A 89 8.05 -12.30 8.72
N HIS A 90 8.54 -13.51 8.45
CA HIS A 90 9.94 -13.80 8.13
C HIS A 90 10.22 -14.00 6.63
N ASP A 91 9.20 -14.03 5.77
CA ASP A 91 9.38 -14.22 4.34
C ASP A 91 9.66 -12.87 3.66
N PRO A 92 10.83 -12.65 3.04
CA PRO A 92 11.15 -11.39 2.37
C PRO A 92 10.28 -11.12 1.13
N ASN A 93 9.61 -12.14 0.57
CA ASN A 93 8.69 -11.99 -0.55
C ASN A 93 7.23 -11.79 -0.10
N TYR A 94 6.98 -11.80 1.20
CA TYR A 94 5.65 -11.67 1.74
C TYR A 94 5.16 -10.22 1.70
N ILE A 95 3.96 -10.07 1.16
CA ILE A 95 3.27 -8.78 1.07
C ILE A 95 2.14 -8.79 2.10
N PRO A 96 2.23 -8.00 3.19
CA PRO A 96 1.19 -7.97 4.21
C PRO A 96 -0.16 -7.58 3.62
N SER A 97 -1.20 -8.35 3.96
CA SER A 97 -2.59 -8.05 3.57
C SER A 97 -3.20 -6.94 4.43
N VAL A 98 -2.80 -6.91 5.70
CA VAL A 98 -3.20 -5.88 6.65
C VAL A 98 -1.97 -5.44 7.43
N ILE A 99 -1.84 -4.13 7.56
CA ILE A 99 -0.88 -3.46 8.44
C ILE A 99 -1.68 -2.81 9.55
N VAL A 100 -1.31 -3.07 10.80
CA VAL A 100 -1.99 -2.53 11.97
C VAL A 100 -1.07 -1.54 12.65
N LEU A 101 -1.54 -0.30 12.75
CA LEU A 101 -0.91 0.78 13.49
C LEU A 101 -1.56 0.84 14.87
N TRP A 102 -0.84 0.39 15.90
CA TRP A 102 -1.30 0.44 17.29
C TRP A 102 -0.84 1.73 17.95
N GLY A 103 -1.75 2.34 18.71
CA GLY A 103 -1.44 3.42 19.63
C GLY A 103 -1.75 3.02 21.08
N SER A 104 -1.69 3.99 21.98
CA SER A 104 -1.99 3.73 23.39
C SER A 104 -3.44 3.27 23.63
N ARG A 105 -3.64 2.53 24.74
CA ARG A 105 -4.98 2.11 25.22
C ARG A 105 -5.78 1.27 24.22
N GLY A 106 -5.10 0.53 23.33
CA GLY A 106 -5.75 -0.34 22.35
C GLY A 106 -6.35 0.39 21.15
N ALA A 107 -6.07 1.69 20.98
CA ALA A 107 -6.40 2.40 19.74
C ALA A 107 -5.63 1.77 18.58
N CYS A 108 -6.31 1.50 17.46
CA CYS A 108 -5.64 0.97 16.27
C CYS A 108 -6.24 1.51 14.97
N VAL A 109 -5.38 1.64 13.96
CA VAL A 109 -5.76 1.86 12.57
C VAL A 109 -5.33 0.64 11.76
N ARG A 110 -6.27 0.03 11.04
CA ARG A 110 -6.00 -1.13 10.18
C ARG A 110 -5.99 -0.69 8.74
N ILE A 111 -4.85 -0.86 8.10
CA ILE A 111 -4.63 -0.56 6.69
C ILE A 111 -4.74 -1.87 5.92
N PHE A 112 -5.84 -2.05 5.20
CA PHE A 112 -5.95 -3.12 4.22
C PHE A 112 -5.14 -2.70 2.99
N THR A 113 -4.12 -3.48 2.65
CA THR A 113 -3.19 -3.10 1.59
C THR A 113 -3.69 -3.45 0.19
N ASP A 114 -4.86 -4.08 0.11
CA ASP A 114 -5.59 -4.29 -1.13
C ASP A 114 -5.77 -2.94 -1.83
N TYR A 115 -5.41 -2.89 -3.11
CA TYR A 115 -5.52 -1.68 -3.94
C TYR A 115 -4.67 -0.48 -3.50
N LEU A 116 -3.70 -0.64 -2.58
CA LEU A 116 -2.66 0.38 -2.38
C LEU A 116 -1.83 0.47 -3.65
N VAL A 117 -1.85 1.62 -4.33
CA VAL A 117 -1.17 1.80 -5.62
C VAL A 117 0.05 2.70 -5.54
N ALA A 118 0.10 3.59 -4.54
CA ALA A 118 1.23 4.51 -4.37
C ALA A 118 1.36 4.97 -2.92
N VAL A 119 2.61 5.25 -2.53
CA VAL A 119 2.96 5.96 -1.30
C VAL A 119 3.78 7.19 -1.69
N ARG A 120 3.29 8.38 -1.31
CA ARG A 120 3.95 9.65 -1.62
C ARG A 120 4.46 10.28 -0.34
N THR A 121 5.72 10.70 -0.36
CA THR A 121 6.33 11.42 0.76
C THR A 121 6.45 12.89 0.41
N GLN A 122 6.04 13.76 1.31
CA GLN A 122 6.22 15.21 1.20
C GLN A 122 6.80 15.76 2.50
N GLU A 123 7.75 16.67 2.36
CA GLU A 123 8.38 17.35 3.48
C GLU A 123 7.90 18.80 3.56
N TYR A 124 7.45 19.21 4.74
CA TYR A 124 7.08 20.59 5.03
C TYR A 124 7.93 21.16 6.15
N GLN A 125 7.86 22.48 6.38
CA GLN A 125 8.64 23.22 7.39
C GLN A 125 8.25 22.92 8.86
N GLY A 126 7.76 21.72 9.15
CA GLY A 126 7.34 21.33 10.51
C GLY A 126 6.81 19.91 10.62
N TYR A 127 6.63 19.20 9.50
CA TYR A 127 6.21 17.81 9.52
C TYR A 127 6.60 17.09 8.23
N TRP A 128 6.61 15.78 8.31
CA TRP A 128 6.61 14.85 7.18
C TRP A 128 5.20 14.36 6.95
N HIS A 129 4.82 14.26 5.68
CA HIS A 129 3.51 13.81 5.25
C HIS A 129 3.68 12.61 4.33
N TYR A 130 3.10 11.48 4.71
CA TYR A 130 3.09 10.25 3.92
C TYR A 130 1.66 9.98 3.48
N LEU A 131 1.41 10.02 2.16
CA LEU A 131 0.10 9.85 1.54
C LEU A 131 0.01 8.47 0.91
N LEU A 132 -0.97 7.68 1.32
CA LEU A 132 -1.25 6.34 0.81
C LEU A 132 -2.47 6.43 -0.09
N ASP A 133 -2.28 6.17 -1.37
CA ASP A 133 -3.34 6.22 -2.38
C ASP A 133 -3.86 4.82 -2.67
N PHE A 134 -5.17 4.63 -2.50
CA PHE A 134 -5.89 3.40 -2.79
C PHE A 134 -6.75 3.58 -4.03
N HIS A 135 -6.63 2.67 -5.00
CA HIS A 135 -7.38 2.74 -6.25
C HIS A 135 -7.99 1.40 -6.65
N ASN A 136 -9.31 1.32 -6.54
CA ASN A 136 -10.13 0.14 -6.80
C ASN A 136 -10.96 0.33 -8.09
N GLY A 137 -10.35 0.89 -9.13
CA GLY A 137 -11.03 1.23 -10.37
C GLY A 137 -11.84 2.53 -10.28
N PHE A 138 -12.81 2.69 -11.17
CA PHE A 138 -13.60 3.92 -11.30
C PHE A 138 -14.95 3.78 -10.61
N TRP A 139 -15.57 4.93 -10.27
CA TRP A 139 -16.86 4.97 -9.59
C TRP A 139 -17.94 4.07 -10.24
N GLU A 140 -18.07 4.14 -11.56
CA GLU A 140 -19.07 3.37 -12.31
C GLU A 140 -18.71 1.88 -12.50
N SER A 141 -17.46 1.50 -12.22
CA SER A 141 -16.94 0.16 -12.44
C SER A 141 -15.78 -0.14 -11.49
N PRO A 142 -16.08 -0.32 -10.19
CA PRO A 142 -15.07 -0.74 -9.22
C PRO A 142 -14.62 -2.18 -9.51
N ILE A 143 -13.38 -2.50 -9.17
CA ILE A 143 -12.86 -3.87 -9.30
C ILE A 143 -13.51 -4.77 -8.24
N ASP A 144 -13.66 -4.25 -7.02
CA ASP A 144 -14.33 -4.88 -5.89
C ASP A 144 -15.43 -3.97 -5.34
N ASN A 145 -16.69 -4.41 -5.41
CA ASN A 145 -17.85 -3.64 -4.95
C ASN A 145 -17.90 -3.43 -3.43
N TYR A 146 -17.10 -4.14 -2.64
CA TYR A 146 -17.03 -3.98 -1.19
C TYR A 146 -15.99 -2.95 -0.74
N ARG A 147 -15.24 -2.36 -1.67
CA ARG A 147 -14.20 -1.36 -1.40
C ARG A 147 -14.53 -0.05 -2.10
N ALA A 148 -14.14 1.07 -1.48
CA ALA A 148 -14.26 2.38 -2.11
C ALA A 148 -13.43 2.43 -3.40
N HIS A 149 -13.95 3.09 -4.44
CA HIS A 149 -13.25 3.27 -5.73
C HIS A 149 -11.92 4.03 -5.59
N TYR A 150 -11.87 5.03 -4.71
CA TYR A 150 -10.67 5.76 -4.35
C TYR A 150 -10.71 6.17 -2.88
N ALA A 151 -9.61 5.95 -2.18
CA ALA A 151 -9.41 6.42 -0.82
C ALA A 151 -7.98 6.91 -0.64
N CYS A 152 -7.79 7.86 0.28
CA CYS A 152 -6.49 8.35 0.69
C CYS A 152 -6.39 8.25 2.21
N LEU A 153 -5.27 7.71 2.68
CA LEU A 153 -4.88 7.73 4.09
C LEU A 153 -3.60 8.53 4.20
N HIS A 154 -3.55 9.49 5.10
CA HIS A 154 -2.35 10.25 5.35
C HIS A 154 -1.81 10.04 6.76
N ILE A 155 -0.49 9.88 6.82
CA ILE A 155 0.29 9.75 8.05
C ILE A 155 1.14 11.00 8.17
N THR A 156 1.02 11.69 9.28
CA THR A 156 1.76 12.92 9.56
C THR A 156 2.67 12.69 10.76
N ARG A 157 3.96 13.00 10.58
CA ARG A 157 4.95 13.04 11.65
C ARG A 157 5.46 14.46 11.79
N PHE A 158 5.09 15.13 12.89
CA PHE A 158 5.65 16.44 13.20
C PHE A 158 7.14 16.32 13.49
N LYS A 159 7.91 17.30 13.01
CA LYS A 159 9.33 17.48 13.32
C LYS A 159 9.35 18.15 14.69
N ASP A 160 9.57 17.36 15.74
CA ASP A 160 9.72 17.87 17.10
C ASP A 160 10.96 18.78 17.20
#